data_AF-A0A950J6A8-F1
#
_entry.id   AF-A0A950J6A8-F1
#
_cell.length_a   1.000
_cell.length_b   1.000
_cell.length_c   1.000
_cell.angle_alpha   90.00
_cell.angle_beta   90.00
_cell.angle_gamma   90.00
#
_symmetry.space_group_name_H-M   'P 1'
#
loop_
_entity.id
_entity.type
_entity.pdbx_description
1 polymer ?
#
loop_
_entity_poly.entity_id
_entity_poly.type
_entity_poly.pdbx_seq_one_letter_code
_entity_poly.pdbx_strand_id
1 'polypeptide(L)'
;MTAAASLLLAPSIAGATTIPGPLADLRAQLASISARAPGHVAMEIKDLETGLSSAINPTASMPAASTIKIPVMVEVFRQLAAGDFDMNTTVQLMSSDRDCGSGSLCHARAGTAYRVLRLLRAMIDVSDNTACNMLIRLVGRPSVNHTMAGLGLLQTSLRDYIRTGDSEIRYSLRSSPRDMVTLLTEMAKSELIDEWSSREMVAILSGQRHNTLIPEPLRSGLHIAHKTGTLDDTLNDVGIVYGI
;
A
#
# COMPACT_ATOMS: atom_id res chain seq x y z
N MET A 1 -59.69 -8.60 -38.21
CA MET A 1 -58.42 -9.27 -37.86
C MET A 1 -57.31 -8.55 -38.59
N THR A 2 -56.58 -7.70 -37.87
CA THR A 2 -55.49 -6.87 -38.38
C THR A 2 -54.40 -6.89 -37.32
N ALA A 3 -53.21 -7.33 -37.71
CA ALA A 3 -52.02 -7.33 -36.88
C ALA A 3 -51.39 -5.93 -36.85
N ALA A 4 -50.79 -5.58 -35.71
CA ALA A 4 -49.74 -4.57 -35.65
C ALA A 4 -48.76 -4.98 -34.54
N ALA A 5 -47.59 -5.47 -34.97
CA ALA A 5 -46.42 -5.59 -34.11
C ALA A 5 -45.79 -4.20 -33.97
N SER A 6 -45.53 -3.77 -32.73
CA SER A 6 -44.72 -2.59 -32.45
C SER A 6 -43.44 -3.05 -31.75
N LEU A 7 -42.35 -3.05 -32.51
CA LEU A 7 -41.00 -3.29 -32.04
C LEU A 7 -40.46 -1.96 -31.48
N LEU A 8 -40.35 -1.83 -30.16
CA LEU A 8 -39.62 -0.74 -29.53
C LEU A 8 -38.20 -1.22 -29.26
N LEU A 9 -37.29 -0.89 -30.17
CA LEU A 9 -35.85 -1.00 -29.97
C LEU A 9 -35.43 0.09 -28.96
N ALA A 10 -34.98 -0.32 -27.78
CA ALA A 10 -34.23 0.57 -26.88
C ALA A 10 -32.84 0.81 -27.49
N PRO A 11 -32.32 2.05 -27.50
CA PRO A 11 -30.95 2.28 -27.91
C PRO A 11 -30.01 1.74 -26.82
N SER A 12 -29.28 0.68 -27.17
CA SER A 12 -28.07 0.25 -26.47
C SER A 12 -27.01 1.33 -26.66
N ILE A 13 -26.67 2.03 -25.57
CA ILE A 13 -25.42 2.79 -25.49
C ILE A 13 -24.64 2.20 -24.33
N ALA A 14 -24.23 0.94 -24.49
CA ALA A 14 -23.00 0.47 -23.85
C ALA A 14 -21.85 1.13 -24.61
N GLY A 15 -21.54 2.38 -24.26
CA GLY A 15 -20.26 2.97 -24.61
C GLY A 15 -19.18 2.16 -23.90
N ALA A 16 -18.68 1.13 -24.57
CA ALA A 16 -17.42 0.53 -24.20
C ALA A 16 -16.38 1.65 -24.31
N THR A 17 -16.05 2.28 -23.18
CA THR A 17 -14.90 3.17 -23.09
C THR A 17 -13.71 2.36 -23.56
N THR A 18 -13.30 2.62 -24.80
CA THR A 18 -12.13 2.01 -25.40
C THR A 18 -10.96 2.43 -24.53
N ILE A 19 -10.32 1.45 -23.89
CA ILE A 19 -9.08 1.66 -23.18
C ILE A 19 -8.12 2.32 -24.19
N PRO A 20 -7.57 3.51 -23.92
CA PRO A 20 -6.62 4.16 -24.82
C PRO A 20 -5.52 3.18 -25.23
N GLY A 21 -5.09 3.22 -26.50
CA GLY A 21 -4.12 2.27 -27.07
C GLY A 21 -2.95 1.93 -26.15
N PRO A 22 -2.26 2.92 -25.53
CA PRO A 22 -1.16 2.67 -24.60
C PRO A 22 -1.53 1.81 -23.37
N LEU A 23 -2.75 1.94 -22.84
CA LEU A 23 -3.23 1.15 -21.68
C LEU A 23 -3.68 -0.26 -22.08
N ALA A 24 -4.23 -0.43 -23.30
CA ALA A 24 -4.59 -1.74 -23.84
C ALA A 24 -3.33 -2.58 -24.13
N ASP A 25 -2.32 -1.94 -24.72
CA ASP A 25 -1.00 -2.53 -24.96
C ASP A 25 -0.32 -2.90 -23.64
N LEU A 26 -0.43 -2.04 -22.63
CA LEU A 26 0.07 -2.33 -21.28
C LEU A 26 -0.57 -3.59 -20.70
N ARG A 27 -1.89 -3.78 -20.82
CA ARG A 27 -2.56 -4.99 -20.31
C ARG A 27 -2.00 -6.27 -20.95
N ALA A 28 -1.79 -6.27 -22.27
CA ALA A 28 -1.24 -7.42 -22.98
C ALA A 28 0.21 -7.70 -22.56
N GLN A 29 1.03 -6.66 -22.39
CA GLN A 29 2.41 -6.77 -21.91
C GLN A 29 2.47 -7.34 -20.49
N LEU A 30 1.64 -6.82 -19.57
CA LEU A 30 1.54 -7.34 -18.21
C LEU A 30 1.17 -8.83 -18.25
N ALA A 31 0.21 -9.22 -19.09
CA ALA A 31 -0.24 -10.61 -19.17
C ALA A 31 0.88 -11.54 -19.65
N SER A 32 1.67 -11.06 -20.61
CA SER A 32 2.86 -11.78 -21.10
C SER A 32 3.93 -11.93 -20.01
N ILE A 33 4.19 -10.90 -19.21
CA ILE A 33 5.13 -10.94 -18.08
C ILE A 33 4.63 -11.96 -17.04
N SER A 34 3.36 -11.88 -16.65
CA SER A 34 2.77 -12.80 -15.68
C SER A 34 2.83 -14.26 -16.13
N ALA A 35 2.66 -14.54 -17.42
CA ALA A 35 2.69 -15.90 -17.95
C ALA A 35 4.11 -16.53 -17.98
N ARG A 36 5.15 -15.69 -17.98
CA ARG A 36 6.56 -16.13 -18.02
C ARG A 36 7.23 -16.11 -16.65
N ALA A 37 6.60 -15.51 -15.64
CA ALA A 37 7.14 -15.43 -14.30
C ALA A 37 7.12 -16.81 -13.63
N PRO A 38 8.19 -17.19 -12.89
CA PRO A 38 8.24 -18.47 -12.18
C PRO A 38 7.34 -18.51 -10.93
N GLY A 39 6.59 -17.45 -10.64
CA GLY A 39 5.73 -17.32 -9.47
C GLY A 39 4.44 -16.55 -9.77
N HIS A 40 3.61 -16.39 -8.74
CA HIS A 40 2.33 -15.68 -8.86
C HIS A 40 2.55 -14.17 -8.99
N VAL A 41 2.02 -13.59 -10.07
CA VAL A 41 2.06 -12.14 -10.31
C VAL A 41 0.67 -11.54 -10.10
N ALA A 42 0.62 -10.44 -9.36
CA ALA A 42 -0.54 -9.59 -9.21
C ALA A 42 -0.09 -8.13 -9.30
N MET A 43 -0.81 -7.31 -10.06
CA MET A 43 -0.43 -5.92 -10.33
C MET A 43 -1.67 -5.09 -10.65
N GLU A 44 -1.62 -3.82 -10.30
CA GLU A 44 -2.56 -2.82 -10.79
C GLU A 44 -1.83 -1.49 -11.02
N ILE A 45 -2.09 -0.87 -12.15
CA ILE A 45 -1.61 0.46 -12.53
C ILE A 45 -2.85 1.30 -12.81
N LYS A 46 -2.90 2.49 -12.23
CA LYS A 46 -3.98 3.45 -12.42
C LYS A 46 -3.40 4.80 -12.79
N ASP A 47 -3.91 5.37 -13.86
CA ASP A 47 -3.72 6.77 -14.19
C ASP A 47 -4.69 7.59 -13.34
N LEU A 48 -4.13 8.48 -12.52
CA LEU A 48 -4.90 9.29 -11.57
C LEU A 48 -5.63 10.46 -12.24
N GLU A 49 -5.18 10.91 -13.42
CA GLU A 49 -5.81 12.01 -14.16
C GLU A 49 -7.06 11.51 -14.90
N THR A 50 -6.93 10.40 -15.62
CA THR A 50 -8.03 9.84 -16.43
C THR A 50 -8.90 8.87 -15.64
N GLY A 51 -8.41 8.35 -14.51
CA GLY A 51 -9.06 7.31 -13.71
C GLY A 51 -8.98 5.91 -14.31
N LEU A 52 -8.35 5.76 -15.48
CA LEU A 52 -8.22 4.48 -16.17
C LEU A 52 -7.21 3.57 -15.48
N SER A 53 -7.46 2.26 -15.52
CA SER A 53 -6.59 1.26 -14.88
C SER A 53 -6.33 0.04 -15.75
N SER A 54 -5.16 -0.58 -15.59
CA SER A 54 -4.79 -1.88 -16.14
C SER A 54 -4.28 -2.77 -15.02
N ALA A 55 -4.63 -4.06 -15.02
CA ALA A 55 -4.37 -4.94 -13.89
C ALA A 55 -4.28 -6.43 -14.24
N ILE A 56 -3.61 -7.17 -13.36
CA ILE A 56 -3.53 -8.64 -13.32
C ILE A 56 -3.82 -9.08 -11.90
N ASN A 57 -4.79 -9.97 -11.73
CA ASN A 57 -5.18 -10.50 -10.42
C ASN A 57 -5.31 -9.40 -9.34
N PRO A 58 -5.96 -8.24 -9.63
CA PRO A 58 -5.86 -7.06 -8.75
C PRO A 58 -6.43 -7.29 -7.36
N THR A 59 -7.39 -8.20 -7.22
CA THR A 59 -8.04 -8.54 -5.95
C THR A 59 -7.46 -9.81 -5.31
N ALA A 60 -6.42 -10.40 -5.91
CA ALA A 60 -5.77 -11.56 -5.31
C ALA A 60 -5.12 -11.13 -4.00
N SER A 61 -5.46 -11.85 -2.92
CA SER A 61 -4.73 -11.74 -1.67
C SER A 61 -3.32 -12.29 -1.90
N MET A 62 -2.32 -11.48 -1.60
CA MET A 62 -0.89 -11.77 -1.76
C MET A 62 -0.14 -11.46 -0.46
N PRO A 63 1.01 -12.10 -0.19
CA PRO A 63 1.84 -11.73 0.95
C PRO A 63 2.28 -10.27 0.78
N ALA A 64 1.98 -9.42 1.75
CA ALA A 64 2.28 -7.99 1.65
C ALA A 64 3.77 -7.69 1.93
N ALA A 65 4.43 -8.55 2.71
CA ALA A 65 5.75 -8.25 3.26
C ALA A 65 5.74 -6.85 3.91
N SER A 66 6.80 -6.05 3.71
CA SER A 66 6.86 -4.70 4.30
C SER A 66 5.93 -3.66 3.67
N THR A 67 5.18 -3.95 2.60
CA THR A 67 4.17 -3.00 2.10
C THR A 67 3.00 -2.84 3.08
N ILE A 68 2.79 -3.80 3.99
CA ILE A 68 1.82 -3.72 5.10
C ILE A 68 2.03 -2.50 6.00
N LYS A 69 3.24 -1.92 6.00
CA LYS A 69 3.58 -0.71 6.76
C LYS A 69 2.80 0.52 6.28
N ILE A 70 2.28 0.51 5.04
CA ILE A 70 1.37 1.56 4.55
C ILE A 70 0.06 1.53 5.35
N PRO A 71 -0.71 0.42 5.42
CA PRO A 71 -1.87 0.30 6.31
C PRO A 71 -1.60 0.69 7.76
N VAL A 72 -0.44 0.32 8.32
CA VAL A 72 -0.04 0.74 9.68
C VAL A 72 0.11 2.26 9.77
N MET A 73 0.79 2.88 8.80
CA MET A 73 0.91 4.33 8.72
C MET A 73 -0.46 5.02 8.59
N VAL A 74 -1.36 4.50 7.76
CA VAL A 74 -2.72 5.04 7.61
C VAL A 74 -3.44 5.08 8.94
N GLU A 75 -3.38 4.01 9.73
CA GLU A 75 -4.02 3.98 11.04
C GLU A 75 -3.37 4.96 12.04
N VAL A 76 -2.04 5.12 11.99
CA VAL A 76 -1.35 6.15 12.80
C VAL A 76 -1.90 7.54 12.46
N PHE A 77 -2.00 7.88 11.18
CA PHE A 77 -2.55 9.17 10.75
C PHE A 77 -4.04 9.33 11.07
N ARG A 78 -4.82 8.25 11.04
CA ARG A 78 -6.23 8.30 11.43
C ARG A 78 -6.38 8.67 12.90
N GLN A 79 -5.53 8.13 13.78
CA GLN A 79 -5.52 8.49 15.22
C GLN A 79 -4.94 9.88 15.48
N LEU A 80 -3.95 10.32 14.70
CA LEU A 80 -3.46 11.71 14.73
C LEU A 80 -4.57 12.70 14.39
N ALA A 81 -5.32 12.45 13.31
CA ALA A 81 -6.44 13.28 12.88
C ALA A 81 -7.60 13.31 13.89
N ALA A 82 -7.82 12.20 14.60
CA ALA A 82 -8.78 12.11 15.71
C ALA A 82 -8.33 12.84 16.98
N GLY A 83 -7.06 13.25 17.07
CA GLY A 83 -6.49 13.91 18.25
C GLY A 83 -6.15 12.95 19.40
N ASP A 84 -6.08 11.64 19.15
CA ASP A 84 -5.78 10.62 20.17
C ASP A 84 -4.33 10.77 20.68
N PHE A 85 -3.42 11.18 19.80
CA PHE A 85 -2.04 11.57 20.10
C PHE A 85 -1.51 12.49 19.00
N ASP A 86 -0.26 12.94 19.11
CA ASP A 86 0.40 13.77 18.11
C ASP A 86 1.75 13.19 17.61
N MET A 87 2.33 13.81 16.59
CA MET A 87 3.63 13.43 16.02
C MET A 87 4.80 13.44 17.02
N ASN A 88 4.65 14.16 18.13
CA ASN A 88 5.68 14.38 19.15
C ASN A 88 5.53 13.44 20.33
N THR A 89 4.37 12.79 20.44
CA THR A 89 4.08 11.73 21.39
C THR A 89 5.17 10.67 21.29
N THR A 90 5.66 10.23 22.44
CA THR A 90 6.79 9.30 22.50
C THR A 90 6.31 7.90 22.86
N VAL A 91 6.80 6.91 22.12
CA VAL A 91 6.59 5.49 22.39
C VAL A 91 7.89 4.90 22.93
N GLN A 92 7.82 4.24 24.08
CA GLN A 92 8.97 3.50 24.62
C GLN A 92 9.14 2.17 23.89
N LEU A 93 10.38 1.86 23.49
CA LEU A 93 10.74 0.57 22.92
C LEU A 93 10.63 -0.53 23.98
N MET A 94 9.75 -1.50 23.77
CA MET A 94 9.64 -2.70 24.60
C MET A 94 10.41 -3.86 23.96
N SER A 95 10.86 -4.81 24.77
CA SER A 95 11.55 -6.01 24.26
C SER A 95 10.67 -6.80 23.28
N SER A 96 9.34 -6.80 23.48
CA SER A 96 8.37 -7.43 22.59
C SER A 96 8.23 -6.78 21.21
N ASP A 97 8.71 -5.54 21.04
CA ASP A 97 8.62 -4.85 19.75
C ASP A 97 9.76 -5.28 18.81
N ARG A 98 10.83 -5.88 19.35
CA ARG A 98 12.06 -6.12 18.60
C ARG A 98 11.87 -7.13 17.48
N ASP A 99 12.30 -6.72 16.30
CA ASP A 99 12.57 -7.57 15.17
C ASP A 99 13.75 -6.99 14.40
N CYS A 100 14.77 -7.82 14.16
CA CYS A 100 16.03 -7.42 13.52
C CYS A 100 16.10 -7.80 12.02
N GLY A 101 14.97 -8.13 11.38
CA GLY A 101 14.96 -8.42 9.96
C GLY A 101 15.28 -7.21 9.08
N SER A 102 14.97 -5.99 9.55
CA SER A 102 15.31 -4.74 8.89
C SER A 102 15.29 -3.56 9.86
N GLY A 103 16.10 -2.54 9.56
CA GLY A 103 16.31 -1.37 10.40
C GLY A 103 17.32 -1.57 11.52
N SER A 104 17.43 -0.59 12.40
CA SER A 104 18.47 -0.53 13.45
C SER A 104 17.90 -0.37 14.87
N LEU A 105 16.61 -0.05 15.02
CA LEU A 105 16.02 0.16 16.33
C LEU A 105 15.97 -1.12 17.17
N CYS A 106 16.07 -2.29 16.53
CA CYS A 106 16.16 -3.57 17.22
C CYS A 106 17.41 -3.72 18.10
N HIS A 107 18.43 -2.86 17.95
CA HIS A 107 19.64 -2.82 18.77
C HIS A 107 19.63 -1.71 19.84
N ALA A 108 18.64 -0.82 19.81
CA ALA A 108 18.56 0.26 20.79
C ALA A 108 18.23 -0.28 22.19
N ARG A 109 18.55 0.44 23.26
CA ARG A 109 18.24 0.02 24.63
C ARG A 109 16.73 -0.03 24.87
N ALA A 110 16.23 -1.08 25.52
CA ALA A 110 14.82 -1.14 25.93
C ALA A 110 14.47 0.03 26.87
N GLY A 111 13.25 0.56 26.75
CA GLY A 111 12.80 1.78 27.43
C GLY A 111 13.25 3.08 26.76
N THR A 112 14.04 3.03 25.68
CA THR A 112 14.33 4.23 24.88
C THR A 112 13.04 4.75 24.26
N ALA A 113 12.76 6.04 24.45
CA ALA A 113 11.56 6.70 23.94
C ALA A 113 11.83 7.33 22.56
N TYR A 114 10.92 7.09 21.61
CA TYR A 114 10.99 7.62 20.25
C TYR A 114 9.70 8.36 19.92
N ARG A 115 9.81 9.55 19.32
CA ARG A 115 8.64 10.28 18.78
C ARG A 115 7.98 9.48 17.67
N VAL A 116 6.65 9.54 17.57
CA VAL A 116 5.86 8.92 16.50
C VAL A 116 6.43 9.27 15.12
N LEU A 117 6.75 10.54 14.85
CA LEU A 117 7.35 10.95 13.57
C LEU A 117 8.66 10.20 13.24
N ARG A 118 9.50 9.95 14.23
CA ARG A 118 10.76 9.22 14.04
C ARG A 118 10.50 7.75 13.72
N LEU A 119 9.49 7.15 14.35
CA LEU A 119 9.09 5.78 14.08
C LEU A 119 8.48 5.64 12.68
N LEU A 120 7.62 6.57 12.27
CA LEU A 120 7.04 6.61 10.92
C LEU A 120 8.12 6.65 9.84
N ARG A 121 9.08 7.59 9.96
CA ARG A 121 10.21 7.69 9.03
C ARG A 121 11.09 6.45 9.04
N ALA A 122 11.45 5.91 10.21
CA ALA A 122 12.24 4.69 10.28
C ALA A 122 11.51 3.49 9.63
N MET A 123 10.20 3.36 9.87
CA MET A 123 9.35 2.32 9.30
C MET A 123 9.25 2.42 7.77
N ILE A 124 9.20 3.62 7.21
CA ILE A 124 9.04 3.81 5.76
C ILE A 124 10.40 3.90 5.05
N ASP A 125 11.27 4.84 5.43
CA ASP A 125 12.54 5.16 4.75
C ASP A 125 13.46 3.94 4.60
N VAL A 126 13.58 3.15 5.66
CA VAL A 126 14.52 2.01 5.76
C VAL A 126 13.83 0.72 6.20
N SER A 127 12.50 0.69 6.16
CA SER A 127 11.71 -0.51 6.47
C SER A 127 11.92 -1.05 7.89
N ASP A 128 12.24 -0.23 8.90
CA ASP A 128 12.55 -0.71 10.25
C ASP A 128 11.39 -1.50 10.88
N ASN A 129 11.64 -2.78 11.19
CA ASN A 129 10.61 -3.70 11.69
C ASN A 129 10.26 -3.42 13.16
N THR A 130 11.24 -2.99 13.95
CA THR A 130 11.03 -2.64 15.35
C THR A 130 10.20 -1.35 15.45
N ALA A 131 10.46 -0.36 14.60
CA ALA A 131 9.64 0.85 14.49
C ALA A 131 8.17 0.51 14.13
N CYS A 132 7.98 -0.38 13.16
CA CYS A 132 6.65 -0.86 12.77
C CYS A 132 5.91 -1.49 13.94
N ASN A 133 6.55 -2.40 14.68
CA ASN A 133 5.93 -3.07 15.82
C ASN A 133 5.58 -2.11 16.95
N MET A 134 6.44 -1.12 17.22
CA MET A 134 6.12 -0.05 18.18
C MET A 134 4.87 0.74 17.76
N LEU A 135 4.72 1.05 16.47
CA LEU A 135 3.53 1.73 15.94
C LEU A 135 2.29 0.84 15.97
N ILE A 136 2.39 -0.45 15.59
CA ILE A 136 1.29 -1.42 15.71
C ILE A 136 0.80 -1.51 17.16
N ARG A 137 1.72 -1.53 18.13
CA ARG A 137 1.37 -1.55 19.55
C ARG A 137 0.72 -0.25 20.01
N LEU A 138 1.21 0.90 19.52
CA LEU A 138 0.62 2.21 19.84
C LEU A 138 -0.84 2.29 19.39
N VAL A 139 -1.11 1.97 18.13
CA VAL A 139 -2.45 2.16 17.52
C VAL A 139 -3.40 1.00 17.74
N GLY A 140 -2.85 -0.17 18.05
CA GLY A 140 -3.58 -1.43 18.17
C GLY A 140 -3.78 -2.11 16.81
N ARG A 141 -3.30 -3.37 16.71
CA ARG A 141 -3.49 -4.22 15.52
C ARG A 141 -4.97 -4.35 15.08
N PRO A 142 -5.96 -4.52 15.97
CA PRO A 142 -7.36 -4.54 15.57
C PRO A 142 -7.81 -3.25 14.88
N SER A 143 -7.33 -2.08 15.32
CA SER A 143 -7.66 -0.79 14.74
C SER A 143 -7.15 -0.67 13.31
N VAL A 144 -5.92 -1.14 13.03
CA VAL A 144 -5.38 -1.21 11.66
C VAL A 144 -6.34 -1.98 10.74
N ASN A 145 -6.74 -3.19 11.13
CA ASN A 145 -7.66 -4.00 10.33
C ASN A 145 -9.05 -3.38 10.21
N HIS A 146 -9.57 -2.77 11.28
CA HIS A 146 -10.87 -2.10 11.27
C HIS A 146 -10.89 -0.92 10.31
N THR A 147 -9.84 -0.09 10.30
CA THR A 147 -9.70 1.04 9.38
C THR A 147 -9.62 0.58 7.94
N MET A 148 -8.83 -0.47 7.65
CA MET A 148 -8.77 -1.01 6.29
C MET A 148 -10.14 -1.56 5.84
N ALA A 149 -10.84 -2.29 6.72
CA ALA A 149 -12.18 -2.78 6.42
C ALA A 149 -13.21 -1.64 6.22
N GLY A 150 -13.14 -0.57 7.03
CA GLY A 150 -13.99 0.63 6.89
C GLY A 150 -13.77 1.37 5.58
N LEU A 151 -12.57 1.29 5.00
CA LEU A 151 -12.23 1.80 3.67
C LEU A 151 -12.57 0.81 2.53
N GLY A 152 -13.18 -0.35 2.84
CA GLY A 152 -13.52 -1.38 1.87
C GLY A 152 -12.35 -2.23 1.37
N LEU A 153 -11.21 -2.20 2.06
CA LEU A 153 -9.95 -2.88 1.68
C LEU A 153 -9.91 -4.29 2.24
N LEU A 154 -10.75 -5.17 1.66
CA LEU A 154 -11.08 -6.48 2.24
C LEU A 154 -9.96 -7.53 2.13
N GLN A 155 -8.92 -7.29 1.34
CA GLN A 155 -7.80 -8.23 1.19
C GLN A 155 -6.63 -7.89 2.12
N THR A 156 -6.64 -6.69 2.69
CA THR A 156 -5.63 -6.20 3.62
C THR A 156 -5.88 -6.74 5.02
N SER A 157 -4.90 -7.48 5.54
CA SER A 157 -4.97 -8.06 6.88
C SER A 157 -3.59 -8.10 7.54
N LEU A 158 -3.54 -7.53 8.74
CA LEU A 158 -2.43 -7.60 9.69
C LEU A 158 -2.84 -8.54 10.82
N ARG A 159 -2.50 -9.83 10.71
CA ARG A 159 -2.88 -10.85 11.71
C ARG A 159 -1.86 -10.97 12.84
N ASP A 160 -0.60 -10.62 12.58
CA ASP A 160 0.43 -10.59 13.62
C ASP A 160 1.37 -9.38 13.50
N TYR A 161 2.24 -9.21 14.49
CA TYR A 161 3.39 -8.30 14.43
C TYR A 161 4.39 -8.73 13.35
N ILE A 162 5.31 -7.82 13.00
CA ILE A 162 6.40 -8.15 12.09
C ILE A 162 7.40 -9.06 12.82
N ARG A 163 7.53 -10.29 12.33
CA ARG A 163 8.41 -11.34 12.84
C ARG A 163 9.14 -12.00 11.67
N THR A 164 10.27 -11.43 11.24
CA THR A 164 10.99 -11.91 10.03
C THR A 164 11.52 -13.34 10.18
N GLY A 165 11.77 -13.81 11.41
CA GLY A 165 12.15 -15.20 11.67
C GLY A 165 11.00 -16.21 11.67
N ASP A 166 9.75 -15.75 11.55
CA ASP A 166 8.57 -16.61 11.54
C ASP A 166 8.24 -17.04 10.11
N SER A 167 8.17 -18.36 9.86
CA SER A 167 7.82 -18.92 8.54
C SER A 167 6.40 -18.56 8.11
N GLU A 168 5.51 -18.25 9.06
CA GLU A 168 4.11 -17.94 8.82
C GLU A 168 3.86 -16.46 8.48
N ILE A 169 4.90 -15.62 8.47
CA ILE A 169 4.79 -14.18 8.19
C ILE A 169 4.07 -13.89 6.85
N ARG A 170 4.25 -14.76 5.85
CA ARG A 170 3.60 -14.67 4.54
C ARG A 170 2.08 -14.78 4.58
N TYR A 171 1.56 -15.47 5.60
CA TYR A 171 0.14 -15.64 5.83
C TYR A 171 -0.37 -14.57 6.79
N SER A 172 0.44 -14.09 7.72
CA SER A 172 0.00 -13.10 8.71
C SER A 172 -0.09 -11.69 8.15
N LEU A 173 0.67 -11.37 7.10
CA LEU A 173 0.71 -10.04 6.45
C LEU A 173 0.19 -10.14 5.01
N ARG A 174 -1.04 -9.67 4.77
CA ARG A 174 -1.75 -9.85 3.49
C ARG A 174 -2.28 -8.53 2.96
N SER A 175 -2.32 -8.40 1.64
CA SER A 175 -2.96 -7.29 0.91
C SER A 175 -3.27 -7.72 -0.52
N SER A 176 -3.89 -6.84 -1.30
CA SER A 176 -3.99 -6.97 -2.76
C SER A 176 -3.42 -5.73 -3.47
N PRO A 177 -3.11 -5.82 -4.79
CA PRO A 177 -2.82 -4.63 -5.60
C PRO A 177 -3.95 -3.60 -5.56
N ARG A 178 -5.21 -4.04 -5.65
CA ARG A 178 -6.39 -3.16 -5.62
C ARG A 178 -6.44 -2.36 -4.33
N ASP A 179 -6.23 -3.01 -3.18
CA ASP A 179 -6.29 -2.35 -1.88
C ASP A 179 -5.20 -1.28 -1.75
N MET A 180 -3.97 -1.60 -2.15
CA MET A 180 -2.84 -0.66 -2.10
C MET A 180 -3.02 0.50 -3.08
N VAL A 181 -3.49 0.24 -4.31
CA VAL A 181 -3.78 1.30 -5.29
C VAL A 181 -4.91 2.20 -4.81
N THR A 182 -5.94 1.67 -4.15
CA THR A 182 -6.98 2.49 -3.53
C THR A 182 -6.38 3.42 -2.48
N LEU A 183 -5.61 2.91 -1.51
CA LEU A 183 -4.95 3.75 -0.50
C LEU A 183 -4.10 4.86 -1.14
N LEU A 184 -3.25 4.50 -2.09
CA LEU A 184 -2.35 5.46 -2.76
C LEU A 184 -3.12 6.46 -3.62
N THR A 185 -4.24 6.07 -4.25
CA THR A 185 -5.09 7.00 -5.00
C THR A 185 -5.68 8.06 -4.07
N GLU A 186 -6.28 7.64 -2.96
CA GLU A 186 -6.91 8.57 -2.02
C GLU A 186 -5.86 9.46 -1.33
N MET A 187 -4.65 8.94 -1.05
CA MET A 187 -3.52 9.77 -0.59
C MET A 187 -3.12 10.82 -1.63
N ALA A 188 -2.97 10.42 -2.90
CA ALA A 188 -2.55 11.33 -3.97
C ALA A 188 -3.56 12.44 -4.24
N LYS A 189 -4.85 12.15 -4.05
CA LYS A 189 -5.95 13.13 -4.14
C LYS A 189 -6.11 13.99 -2.88
N SER A 190 -5.38 13.69 -1.81
CA SER A 190 -5.53 14.33 -0.51
C SER A 190 -6.87 14.07 0.19
N GLU A 191 -7.48 12.91 -0.07
CA GLU A 191 -8.85 12.54 0.34
C GLU A 191 -8.91 11.35 1.32
N LEU A 192 -7.79 10.66 1.62
CA LEU A 192 -7.83 9.40 2.39
C LEU A 192 -8.31 9.54 3.84
N ILE A 193 -7.91 10.60 4.54
CA ILE A 193 -8.32 10.90 5.92
C ILE A 193 -8.70 12.38 5.99
N ASP A 194 -7.69 13.21 5.69
CA ASP A 194 -7.78 14.64 5.52
C ASP A 194 -6.59 15.09 4.63
N GLU A 195 -6.57 16.36 4.24
CA GLU A 195 -5.54 16.90 3.36
C GLU A 195 -4.13 16.80 3.99
N TRP A 196 -3.99 17.18 5.25
CA TRP A 196 -2.70 17.20 5.94
C TRP A 196 -2.14 15.79 6.09
N SER A 197 -2.95 14.86 6.59
CA SER A 197 -2.59 13.46 6.79
C SER A 197 -2.14 12.81 5.48
N SER A 198 -2.88 13.05 4.39
CA SER A 198 -2.54 12.53 3.07
C SER A 198 -1.21 13.07 2.56
N ARG A 199 -0.99 14.38 2.67
CA ARG A 199 0.26 15.02 2.24
C ARG A 199 1.47 14.57 3.04
N GLU A 200 1.33 14.42 4.36
CA GLU A 200 2.40 13.91 5.21
C GLU A 200 2.72 12.44 4.93
N MET A 201 1.72 11.59 4.67
CA MET A 201 1.93 10.20 4.27
C MET A 201 2.71 10.11 2.94
N VAL A 202 2.35 10.93 1.95
CA VAL A 202 3.08 11.01 0.67
C VAL A 202 4.52 11.51 0.90
N ALA A 203 4.71 12.53 1.74
CA ALA A 203 6.04 13.06 2.05
C ALA A 203 6.93 12.00 2.72
N ILE A 204 6.38 11.20 3.64
CA ILE A 204 7.09 10.10 4.29
C ILE A 204 7.41 8.98 3.28
N LEU A 205 6.46 8.60 2.42
CA LEU A 205 6.69 7.62 1.34
C LEU A 205 7.77 8.06 0.34
N SER A 206 7.90 9.37 0.13
CA SER A 206 8.95 9.96 -0.70
C SER A 206 10.36 9.84 -0.09
N GLY A 207 10.45 9.53 1.21
CA GLY A 207 11.70 9.30 1.93
C GLY A 207 12.27 7.88 1.80
N GLN A 208 11.57 6.98 1.09
CA GLN A 208 12.02 5.62 0.82
C GLN A 208 13.43 5.61 0.22
N ARG A 209 14.27 4.69 0.70
CA ARG A 209 15.67 4.56 0.25
C ARG A 209 15.94 3.33 -0.61
N HIS A 210 15.05 2.34 -0.56
CA HIS A 210 15.17 1.12 -1.36
C HIS A 210 14.58 1.32 -2.75
N ASN A 211 15.38 1.86 -3.67
CA ASN A 211 14.94 2.34 -4.98
C ASN A 211 15.16 1.36 -6.14
N THR A 212 15.35 0.06 -5.85
CA THR A 212 15.74 -0.98 -6.83
C THR A 212 14.55 -1.66 -7.53
N LEU A 213 13.33 -1.12 -7.40
CA LEU A 213 12.12 -1.70 -7.99
C LEU A 213 11.40 -0.68 -8.87
N ILE A 214 10.29 -0.06 -8.46
CA ILE A 214 9.59 0.92 -9.28
C ILE A 214 10.53 2.07 -9.74
N PRO A 215 11.41 2.63 -8.90
CA PRO A 215 12.23 3.76 -9.32
C PRO A 215 13.33 3.42 -10.34
N GLU A 216 13.99 2.25 -10.22
CA GLU A 216 15.18 1.90 -10.99
C GLU A 216 15.01 1.90 -12.53
N PRO A 217 13.94 1.32 -13.13
CA PRO A 217 13.76 1.31 -14.57
C PRO A 217 13.18 2.63 -15.12
N LEU A 218 12.80 3.57 -14.24
CA LEU A 218 12.20 4.85 -14.64
C LEU A 218 13.28 5.93 -14.85
N ARG A 219 12.91 7.01 -15.54
CA ARG A 219 13.81 8.15 -15.75
C ARG A 219 14.23 8.75 -14.41
N SER A 220 15.48 9.17 -14.32
CA SER A 220 15.99 9.88 -13.14
C SER A 220 15.28 11.23 -12.95
N GLY A 221 15.18 11.67 -11.70
CA GLY A 221 14.58 12.96 -11.34
C GLY A 221 13.05 12.95 -11.21
N LEU A 222 12.38 11.80 -11.41
CA LEU A 222 10.98 11.66 -11.03
C LEU A 222 10.81 11.73 -9.51
N HIS A 223 9.74 12.41 -9.09
CA HIS A 223 9.27 12.29 -7.72
C HIS A 223 8.44 11.02 -7.58
N ILE A 224 8.88 10.12 -6.70
CA ILE A 224 8.26 8.82 -6.46
C ILE A 224 8.06 8.64 -4.96
N ALA A 225 6.82 8.41 -4.56
CA ALA A 225 6.44 8.09 -3.18
C ALA A 225 6.07 6.60 -3.11
N HIS A 226 6.88 5.76 -2.48
CA HIS A 226 6.70 4.31 -2.58
C HIS A 226 7.16 3.51 -1.36
N LYS A 227 6.79 2.22 -1.33
CA LYS A 227 7.22 1.27 -0.31
C LYS A 227 7.47 -0.10 -0.92
N THR A 228 8.70 -0.57 -0.74
CA THR A 228 9.10 -1.94 -1.06
C THR A 228 8.71 -2.93 0.03
N GLY A 229 8.59 -4.21 -0.34
CA GLY A 229 8.44 -5.32 0.58
C GLY A 229 9.12 -6.57 0.05
N THR A 230 9.86 -7.26 0.92
CA THR A 230 10.61 -8.47 0.54
C THR A 230 10.46 -9.53 1.63
N LEU A 231 10.22 -10.76 1.19
CA LEU A 231 10.46 -12.01 1.92
C LEU A 231 11.38 -12.88 1.04
N ASP A 232 11.70 -14.09 1.49
CA ASP A 232 12.49 -15.08 0.75
C ASP A 232 11.94 -15.43 -0.65
N ASP A 233 10.62 -15.45 -0.81
CA ASP A 233 9.93 -15.82 -2.07
C ASP A 233 9.00 -14.71 -2.60
N THR A 234 8.97 -13.55 -1.94
CA THR A 234 8.02 -12.46 -2.22
C THR A 234 8.79 -11.18 -2.46
N LEU A 235 8.46 -10.48 -3.55
CA LEU A 235 9.02 -9.18 -3.90
C LEU A 235 7.92 -8.24 -4.35
N ASN A 236 7.74 -7.14 -3.61
CA ASN A 236 6.67 -6.18 -3.80
C ASN A 236 7.23 -4.75 -3.86
N ASP A 237 6.59 -3.90 -4.65
CA ASP A 237 6.71 -2.46 -4.55
C ASP A 237 5.36 -1.82 -4.90
N VAL A 238 5.00 -0.77 -4.19
CA VAL A 238 3.76 0.00 -4.40
C VAL A 238 4.07 1.47 -4.23
N GLY A 239 3.58 2.32 -5.13
CA GLY A 239 3.89 3.74 -5.06
C GLY A 239 3.11 4.62 -6.03
N ILE A 240 3.25 5.93 -5.82
CA ILE A 240 2.77 6.99 -6.68
C ILE A 240 3.97 7.53 -7.45
N VAL A 241 3.85 7.59 -8.77
CA VAL A 241 4.84 8.18 -9.66
C VAL A 241 4.26 9.49 -10.17
N TYR A 242 4.91 10.61 -9.86
CA TYR A 242 4.48 11.91 -10.33
C TYR A 242 5.09 12.22 -11.70
N GLY A 243 4.23 12.59 -12.66
CA GLY A 243 4.66 13.11 -13.96
C GLY A 243 5.46 14.41 -13.83
N ILE A 244 6.10 14.81 -14.92
CA ILE A 244 6.72 16.14 -15.07
C ILE A 244 5.84 16.91 -16.04
#